data_AF-A0A9D6MUZ0-F1
#
_entry.id   AF-A0A9D6MUZ0-F1
#
_cell.length_a   1.000
_cell.length_b   1.000
_cell.length_c   1.000
_cell.angle_alpha   90.00
_cell.angle_beta   90.00
_cell.angle_gamma   90.00
#
_symmetry.space_group_name_H-M   'P 1'
#
loop_
_entity.id
_entity.type
_entity.pdbx_description
1 polymer ?
#
loop_
_entity_poly.entity_id
_entity_poly.type
_entity_poly.pdbx_seq_one_letter_code
_entity_poly.pdbx_strand_id
1 'polypeptide(L)'
;MKKTRNFPGERELAGVRERLSKGTAAKPLPNKADAVEKLKHSLCAEFVKYKNRKKMTQKRLAKELKIDEALVSKIINYSYDEFTVDRLVKYLSTIYPRINVSLLVA
;
A
#
# COMPACT_ATOMS: atom_id res chain seq x y z
N MET A 1 9.67 -26.53 22.58
CA MET A 1 8.28 -26.79 22.13
C MET A 1 8.07 -26.15 20.76
N LYS A 2 7.90 -26.94 19.70
CA LYS A 2 7.66 -26.44 18.33
C LYS A 2 6.20 -25.99 18.22
N LYS A 3 5.93 -24.72 17.90
CA LYS A 3 4.59 -24.27 17.50
C LYS A 3 4.20 -24.99 16.21
N THR A 4 3.30 -25.96 16.27
CA THR A 4 2.57 -26.44 15.09
C THR A 4 1.72 -25.28 14.60
N ARG A 5 2.13 -24.65 13.49
CA ARG A 5 1.27 -23.71 12.76
C ARG A 5 0.17 -24.54 12.11
N ASN A 6 -0.93 -24.78 12.82
CA ASN A 6 -2.10 -25.40 12.22
C ASN A 6 -2.58 -24.50 11.08
N PHE A 7 -2.67 -25.07 9.89
CA PHE A 7 -3.33 -24.42 8.77
C PHE A 7 -4.81 -24.22 9.15
N PRO A 8 -5.41 -23.04 8.89
CA PRO A 8 -6.82 -22.78 9.20
C PRO A 8 -7.74 -23.83 8.56
N GLY A 9 -8.82 -24.20 9.24
CA GLY A 9 -9.81 -25.13 8.69
C GLY A 9 -10.69 -24.48 7.60
N GLU A 10 -11.35 -25.31 6.77
CA GLU A 10 -12.18 -24.85 5.65
C GLU A 10 -13.24 -23.80 6.03
N ARG A 11 -13.87 -23.93 7.20
CA ARG A 11 -14.86 -22.94 7.67
C ARG A 11 -14.24 -21.55 7.90
N GLU A 12 -13.04 -21.52 8.48
CA GLU A 12 -12.33 -20.26 8.73
C GLU A 12 -11.87 -19.65 7.40
N LEU A 13 -11.35 -20.48 6.50
CA LEU A 13 -10.96 -20.05 5.15
C LEU A 13 -12.14 -19.52 4.35
N ALA A 14 -13.32 -20.16 4.43
CA ALA A 14 -14.54 -19.70 3.77
C ALA A 14 -14.96 -18.32 4.28
N GLY A 15 -14.95 -18.11 5.60
CA GLY A 15 -15.25 -16.81 6.20
C GLY A 15 -14.25 -15.71 5.79
N VAL A 16 -12.96 -16.05 5.70
CA VAL A 16 -11.94 -15.10 5.21
C VAL A 16 -12.17 -14.80 3.71
N ARG A 17 -12.44 -15.80 2.88
CA ARG A 17 -12.72 -15.62 1.45
C ARG A 17 -13.94 -14.72 1.21
N GLU A 18 -15.03 -14.93 1.96
CA GLU A 18 -16.23 -14.11 1.85
C GLU A 18 -15.97 -12.65 2.29
N ARG A 19 -15.13 -12.43 3.31
CA ARG A 19 -14.72 -11.09 3.71
C ARG A 19 -13.87 -10.41 2.64
N LEU A 20 -12.96 -11.15 2.01
CA LEU A 20 -12.08 -10.65 0.97
C LEU A 20 -12.81 -10.38 -0.35
N SER A 21 -13.84 -11.16 -0.69
CA SER A 21 -14.61 -10.95 -1.93
C SER A 21 -15.41 -9.65 -1.96
N LYS A 22 -15.72 -9.08 -0.79
CA LYS A 22 -16.47 -7.82 -0.66
C LYS A 22 -15.61 -6.57 -0.79
N GLY A 23 -14.28 -6.71 -0.71
CA GLY A 23 -13.34 -5.58 -0.72
C GLY A 23 -12.74 -5.31 -2.10
N THR A 24 -12.32 -4.06 -2.33
CA THR A 24 -11.46 -3.75 -3.48
C THR A 24 -10.08 -4.36 -3.25
N ALA A 25 -9.64 -5.20 -4.19
CA ALA A 25 -8.30 -5.79 -4.15
C ALA A 25 -7.23 -4.74 -4.50
N ALA A 26 -6.05 -4.90 -3.90
CA ALA A 26 -4.86 -4.17 -4.34
C ALA A 26 -4.47 -4.61 -5.76
N LYS A 27 -4.17 -3.65 -6.64
CA LYS A 27 -3.69 -3.97 -7.99
C LYS A 27 -2.27 -4.57 -7.91
N PRO A 28 -2.03 -5.75 -8.50
CA PRO A 28 -0.69 -6.30 -8.58
C PRO A 28 0.18 -5.50 -9.56
N LEU A 29 1.49 -5.51 -9.33
CA LEU A 29 2.45 -4.98 -10.31
C LEU A 29 2.38 -5.80 -11.61
N PRO A 30 2.31 -5.17 -12.80
CA PRO A 30 2.35 -5.87 -14.08
C PRO A 30 3.64 -6.66 -14.29
N ASN A 31 3.54 -7.82 -14.98
CA ASN A 31 4.71 -8.68 -15.26
C ASN A 31 5.82 -7.97 -16.06
N LYS A 32 5.46 -7.02 -16.91
CA LYS A 32 6.40 -6.23 -17.74
C LYS A 32 6.49 -4.77 -17.28
N ALA A 33 6.34 -4.54 -15.97
CA ALA A 33 6.36 -3.18 -15.42
C ALA A 33 7.70 -2.49 -15.67
N ASP A 34 7.64 -1.24 -16.12
CA ASP A 34 8.81 -0.40 -16.30
C ASP A 34 9.39 0.10 -14.96
N ALA A 35 10.49 0.85 -15.01
CA ALA A 35 11.15 1.37 -13.82
C ALA A 35 10.26 2.38 -13.05
N VAL A 36 9.47 3.18 -13.76
CA VAL A 36 8.59 4.20 -13.19
C VAL A 36 7.41 3.54 -12.47
N GLU A 37 6.79 2.53 -13.07
CA GLU A 37 5.72 1.74 -12.47
C GLU A 37 6.20 1.01 -11.21
N LYS A 38 7.37 0.37 -11.28
CA LYS A 38 8.02 -0.26 -10.11
C LYS A 38 8.27 0.74 -8.99
N LEU A 39 8.72 1.94 -9.32
CA LEU A 39 8.95 3.00 -8.35
C LEU A 39 7.64 3.49 -7.72
N LYS A 40 6.61 3.80 -8.51
CA LYS A 40 5.28 4.20 -8.00
C LYS A 40 4.68 3.13 -7.09
N HIS A 41 4.75 1.87 -7.51
CA HIS A 41 4.29 0.74 -6.71
C HIS A 41 5.06 0.63 -5.38
N SER A 42 6.39 0.82 -5.40
CA SER A 42 7.22 0.83 -4.20
C SER A 42 6.87 1.98 -3.25
N LEU A 43 6.61 3.17 -3.80
CA LEU A 43 6.13 4.32 -3.02
C LEU A 43 4.77 4.03 -2.36
N CYS A 44 3.81 3.46 -3.10
CA CYS A 44 2.52 3.00 -2.56
C CYS A 44 2.70 2.05 -1.37
N ALA A 45 3.63 1.10 -1.46
CA ALA A 45 3.92 0.17 -0.39
C ALA A 45 4.38 0.87 0.90
N GLU A 46 5.13 1.97 0.82
CA GLU A 46 5.56 2.73 2.00
C GLU A 46 4.39 3.37 2.75
N PHE A 47 3.36 3.86 2.05
CA PHE A 47 2.13 4.34 2.70
C PHE A 47 1.39 3.22 3.43
N VAL A 48 1.30 2.03 2.80
CA VAL A 48 0.67 0.85 3.43
C VAL A 48 1.44 0.40 4.67
N LYS A 49 2.77 0.33 4.59
CA LYS A 49 3.64 0.00 5.72
C LYS A 49 3.46 0.99 6.87
N TYR A 50 3.45 2.30 6.57
CA TYR A 50 3.23 3.34 7.57
C TYR A 50 1.86 3.18 8.25
N LYS A 51 0.79 3.06 7.45
CA LYS A 51 -0.59 2.85 7.95
C LYS A 51 -0.67 1.66 8.89
N ASN A 52 -0.08 0.52 8.49
CA ASN A 52 -0.15 -0.72 9.25
C ASN A 52 0.68 -0.66 10.54
N ARG A 53 1.91 -0.12 10.48
CA ARG A 53 2.77 0.06 11.67
C ARG A 53 2.09 0.92 12.73
N LYS A 54 1.37 1.95 12.31
CA LYS A 54 0.66 2.88 13.19
C LYS A 54 -0.79 2.48 13.48
N LYS A 55 -1.28 1.36 12.93
CA LYS A 55 -2.67 0.87 13.03
C LYS A 55 -3.70 1.96 12.68
N MET A 56 -3.45 2.71 11.61
CA MET A 56 -4.29 3.83 11.20
C MET A 56 -5.42 3.42 10.25
N THR A 57 -6.53 4.14 10.31
CA THR A 57 -7.58 4.09 9.28
C THR A 57 -7.18 4.92 8.06
N GLN A 58 -7.82 4.70 6.90
CA GLN A 58 -7.58 5.49 5.70
C GLN A 58 -7.91 6.97 5.92
N LYS A 59 -9.05 7.27 6.55
CA LYS A 59 -9.42 8.62 7.01
C LYS A 59 -8.36 9.32 7.85
N ARG A 60 -7.70 8.61 8.78
CA ARG A 60 -6.63 9.21 9.60
C ARG A 60 -5.38 9.47 8.76
N LEU A 61 -5.01 8.54 7.89
CA LEU A 61 -3.89 8.72 6.97
C LEU A 61 -4.13 9.92 6.04
N ALA A 62 -5.35 10.09 5.53
CA ALA A 62 -5.74 11.23 4.70
C ALA A 62 -5.51 12.57 5.41
N LYS A 63 -5.87 12.66 6.69
CA LYS A 63 -5.61 13.84 7.53
C LYS A 63 -4.12 14.12 7.71
N GLU A 64 -3.29 13.09 7.95
CA GLU A 64 -1.84 13.27 8.10
C GLU A 64 -1.18 13.69 6.80
N LEU A 65 -1.57 13.09 5.67
CA LEU A 65 -1.08 13.43 4.35
C LEU A 65 -1.64 14.76 3.81
N LYS A 66 -2.69 15.30 4.44
CA LYS A 66 -3.45 16.49 4.00
C LYS A 66 -4.00 16.34 2.58
N ILE A 67 -4.57 15.18 2.26
CA ILE A 67 -5.19 14.87 0.96
C ILE A 67 -6.55 14.20 1.16
N ASP A 68 -7.33 14.12 0.08
CA ASP A 68 -8.64 13.45 0.11
C ASP A 68 -8.53 11.94 0.39
N GLU A 69 -9.51 11.41 1.12
CA GLU A 69 -9.58 9.97 1.43
C GLU A 69 -9.71 9.11 0.17
N ALA A 70 -10.30 9.63 -0.91
CA ALA A 70 -10.36 8.96 -2.21
C ALA A 70 -8.95 8.76 -2.82
N LEU A 71 -8.05 9.73 -2.69
CA LEU A 71 -6.67 9.61 -3.15
C LEU A 71 -5.89 8.60 -2.30
N VAL A 72 -6.09 8.62 -0.98
CA VAL A 72 -5.52 7.61 -0.08
C VAL A 72 -5.99 6.20 -0.46
N SER A 73 -7.28 6.03 -0.72
CA SER A 73 -7.84 4.73 -1.14
C SER A 73 -7.13 4.21 -2.39
N LYS A 74 -6.94 5.06 -3.41
CA LYS A 74 -6.19 4.70 -4.62
C LYS A 74 -4.74 4.34 -4.34
N ILE A 75 -4.04 5.10 -3.50
CA ILE A 75 -2.66 4.80 -3.09
C ILE A 75 -2.58 3.45 -2.38
N ILE A 76 -3.48 3.18 -1.42
CA ILE A 76 -3.51 1.94 -0.63
C ILE A 76 -3.86 0.72 -1.52
N ASN A 77 -4.69 0.92 -2.54
CA ASN A 77 -5.07 -0.11 -3.51
C ASN A 77 -4.13 -0.19 -4.73
N TYR A 78 -2.97 0.47 -4.70
CA TYR A 78 -1.98 0.48 -5.78
C TYR A 78 -2.55 0.94 -7.13
N SER A 79 -3.56 1.81 -7.11
CA SER A 79 -4.12 2.46 -8.30
C SER A 79 -3.37 3.76 -8.58
N TYR A 80 -2.11 3.63 -8.98
CA TYR A 80 -1.15 4.74 -9.12
C TYR A 80 -1.08 5.35 -10.52
N ASP A 81 -1.95 4.94 -11.44
CA ASP A 81 -1.97 5.38 -12.85
C ASP A 81 -2.08 6.91 -12.98
N GLU A 82 -2.86 7.54 -12.10
CA GLU A 82 -3.09 8.99 -12.06
C GLU A 82 -2.07 9.78 -11.23
N PHE A 83 -1.10 9.11 -10.61
CA PHE A 83 -0.09 9.74 -9.77
C PHE A 83 1.24 9.77 -10.49
N THR A 84 1.89 10.92 -10.47
CA THR A 84 3.29 11.06 -10.85
C THR A 84 4.18 10.69 -9.66
N VAL A 85 5.45 10.36 -9.93
CA VAL A 85 6.42 9.98 -8.89
C VAL A 85 6.63 11.15 -7.91
N ASP A 86 6.79 12.37 -8.41
CA ASP A 86 6.96 13.58 -7.59
C ASP A 86 5.77 13.80 -6.64
N ARG A 87 4.54 13.55 -7.11
CA ARG A 87 3.33 13.69 -6.30
C ARG A 87 3.30 12.69 -5.15
N LEU A 88 3.65 11.43 -5.42
CA LEU A 88 3.77 10.40 -4.38
C LEU A 88 4.88 10.72 -3.39
N VAL A 89 6.05 11.14 -3.86
CA VAL A 89 7.16 11.56 -2.98
C VAL A 89 6.74 12.75 -2.11
N LYS A 90 6.09 13.76 -2.68
CA LYS A 90 5.59 14.92 -1.94
C LYS A 90 4.65 14.51 -0.80
N TYR A 91 3.72 13.59 -1.05
CA TYR A 91 2.86 13.06 0.00
C TYR A 91 3.65 12.26 1.03
N LEU A 92 4.58 11.41 0.60
CA LEU A 92 5.37 10.57 1.49
C LEU A 92 6.26 11.42 2.42
N SER A 93 6.78 12.54 1.94
CA SER A 93 7.55 13.50 2.74
C SER A 93 6.78 14.11 3.91
N THR A 94 5.44 14.10 3.88
CA THR A 94 4.63 14.59 5.02
C THR A 94 4.71 13.67 6.24
N ILE A 95 4.87 12.36 6.02
CA ILE A 95 4.96 11.34 7.08
C ILE A 95 6.41 10.86 7.31
N TYR A 96 7.30 11.07 6.33
CA TYR A 96 8.74 10.84 6.43
C TYR A 96 9.51 12.13 6.08
N PRO A 97 9.67 13.08 7.01
CA PRO A 97 10.27 14.39 6.72
C PRO A 97 11.73 14.36 6.24
N ARG A 98 12.44 13.24 6.46
CA ARG A 98 13.83 13.05 6.05
C ARG A 98 13.98 11.99 4.95
N ILE A 99 12.94 11.79 4.15
CA ILE A 99 13.02 10.83 3.05
C ILE A 99 14.09 11.27 2.03
N ASN A 100 14.88 10.31 1.58
CA ASN A 100 15.80 10.46 0.46
C ASN A 100 15.44 9.40 -0.57
N VAL A 101 15.41 9.79 -1.85
CA VAL A 101 15.15 8.88 -2.97
C VAL A 101 16.45 8.75 -3.74
N SER A 102 17.05 7.56 -3.71
CA SER A 102 18.24 7.22 -4.47
C SER A 102 17.89 6.28 -5.62
N LEU A 103 18.45 6.53 -6.80
CA LEU A 103 18.38 5.62 -7.93
C LEU A 103 19.72 4.88 -8.03
N LEU A 104 19.66 3.56 -8.18
CA LEU A 104 20.80 2.73 -8.50
C LEU A 104 20.68 2.29 -9.95
N VAL A 105 21.70 2.59 -10.74
CA VAL A 105 21.83 2.12 -12.12
C VAL A 105 22.97 1.10 -12.10
N ALA A 106 22.66 -0.14 -12.48
CA ALA A 106 23.61 -1.24 -12.53
C ALA A 106 23.92 -1.59 -13.98
#